data_AF-A0AAW9JKB9-F1
#
_entry.id   AF-A0AAW9JKB9-F1
#
_cell.length_a   1.000
_cell.length_b   1.000
_cell.length_c   1.000
_cell.angle_alpha   90.00
_cell.angle_beta   90.00
_cell.angle_gamma   90.00
#
_symmetry.space_group_name_H-M   'P 1'
#
loop_
_entity.id
_entity.type
_entity.pdbx_description
1 polymer ?
#
loop_
_entity_poly.entity_id
_entity_poly.type
_entity_poly.pdbx_seq_one_letter_code
_entity_poly.pdbx_strand_id
1 'polypeptide(L)'
;MEKYTFDFLQEIFPELAEIGRDIENIFYQDPQSVLIKGRIFSELLSKRIAEKDKLYDIQYLKQVDRIQELEKEGVLSKEIARAFDTVRYLGNKAAHEHIESGVESAFKMHKNLFQIAVWFMEVYGSYEFVAPKYKHPQPKSSVHIVEKLEEKISASLEEKIKVLIEIASKQNTSNQTEELTEINNAEIAVGLEIEDKQSVDSEEEAEAERIISRGYRKS
;
A
#
# COMPACT_ATOMS: atom_id res chain seq x y z
N MET A 1 17.89 -13.42 -18.55
CA MET A 1 17.94 -14.32 -17.38
C MET A 1 16.63 -14.16 -16.66
N GLU A 2 15.87 -15.24 -16.45
CA GLU A 2 14.56 -15.17 -15.79
C GLU A 2 14.71 -14.59 -14.38
N LYS A 3 13.81 -13.66 -14.04
CA LYS A 3 13.83 -12.93 -12.76
C LYS A 3 13.21 -13.76 -11.65
N TYR A 4 12.22 -14.58 -12.00
CA TYR A 4 11.42 -15.41 -11.11
C TYR A 4 11.54 -16.89 -11.49
N THR A 5 11.46 -17.79 -10.50
CA THR A 5 11.67 -19.23 -10.72
C THR A 5 10.61 -19.84 -11.62
N PHE A 6 9.39 -19.30 -11.62
CA PHE A 6 8.25 -19.82 -12.41
C PHE A 6 8.00 -19.05 -13.71
N ASP A 7 8.89 -18.14 -14.11
CA ASP A 7 8.72 -17.34 -15.34
C ASP A 7 8.64 -18.23 -16.59
N PHE A 8 9.25 -19.42 -16.57
CA PHE A 8 9.16 -20.41 -17.66
C PHE A 8 7.74 -20.88 -17.98
N LEU A 9 6.76 -20.65 -17.09
CA LEU A 9 5.35 -20.96 -17.34
C LEU A 9 4.64 -19.87 -18.14
N GLN A 10 5.23 -18.68 -18.31
CA GLN A 10 4.55 -17.48 -18.83
C GLN A 10 3.90 -17.68 -20.21
N GLU A 11 4.53 -18.44 -21.10
CA GLU A 11 4.06 -18.63 -22.47
C GLU A 11 2.86 -19.58 -22.57
N ILE A 12 2.81 -20.60 -21.69
CA ILE A 12 1.80 -21.66 -21.75
C ILE A 12 0.71 -21.44 -20.71
N PHE A 13 1.08 -20.85 -19.58
CA PHE A 13 0.21 -20.64 -18.43
C PHE A 13 0.58 -19.35 -17.66
N PRO A 14 0.15 -18.18 -18.17
CA PRO A 14 0.49 -16.88 -17.59
C PRO A 14 0.00 -16.70 -16.15
N GLU A 15 -1.17 -17.23 -15.81
CA GLU A 15 -1.76 -17.11 -14.46
C GLU A 15 -0.95 -17.88 -13.38
N LEU A 16 -0.36 -19.03 -13.72
CA LEU A 16 0.53 -19.77 -12.81
C LEU A 16 1.87 -19.04 -12.67
N ALA A 17 2.40 -18.46 -13.74
CA ALA A 17 3.59 -17.61 -13.66
C ALA A 17 3.34 -16.42 -12.73
N GLU A 18 2.18 -15.78 -12.81
CA GLU A 18 1.78 -14.69 -11.91
C GLU A 18 1.70 -15.12 -10.45
N ILE A 19 1.02 -16.24 -10.15
CA ILE A 19 0.96 -16.78 -8.78
C ILE A 19 2.36 -17.15 -8.28
N GLY A 20 3.23 -17.68 -9.15
CA GLY A 20 4.63 -17.98 -8.83
C GLY A 20 5.42 -16.72 -8.44
N ARG A 21 5.27 -15.63 -9.21
CA ARG A 21 5.88 -14.33 -8.90
C ARG A 21 5.38 -13.80 -7.57
N ASP A 22 4.08 -13.89 -7.30
CA ASP A 22 3.50 -13.49 -6.02
C ASP A 22 4.11 -14.25 -4.85
N ILE A 23 4.21 -15.59 -4.97
CA ILE A 23 4.84 -16.46 -3.98
C ILE A 23 6.27 -16.00 -3.69
N GLU A 24 7.08 -15.74 -4.72
CA GLU A 24 8.46 -15.31 -4.55
C GLU A 24 8.59 -13.87 -4.01
N ASN A 25 7.64 -13.00 -4.37
CA ASN A 25 7.61 -11.61 -3.90
C ASN A 25 7.34 -11.51 -2.39
N ILE A 26 6.46 -12.35 -1.86
CA ILE A 26 6.07 -12.34 -0.44
C ILE A 26 6.84 -13.37 0.39
N PHE A 27 7.76 -14.13 -0.23
CA PHE A 27 8.32 -15.35 0.33
C PHE A 27 8.84 -15.22 1.77
N TYR A 28 9.62 -14.17 2.01
CA TYR A 28 10.22 -13.87 3.31
C TYR A 28 9.39 -12.90 4.16
N GLN A 29 8.37 -12.27 3.58
CA GLN A 29 7.53 -11.27 4.24
C GLN A 29 6.36 -11.93 4.96
N ASP A 30 5.72 -12.89 4.30
CA ASP A 30 4.56 -13.62 4.82
C ASP A 30 4.60 -15.09 4.35
N PRO A 31 5.31 -15.95 5.07
CA PRO A 31 5.38 -17.38 4.77
C PRO A 31 4.02 -18.07 4.83
N GLN A 32 3.07 -17.59 5.63
CA GLN A 32 1.73 -18.20 5.70
C GLN A 32 0.96 -17.96 4.40
N SER A 33 1.00 -16.74 3.86
CA SER A 33 0.43 -16.42 2.55
C SER A 33 1.10 -17.18 1.40
N VAL A 34 2.41 -17.45 1.48
CA VAL A 34 3.11 -18.34 0.52
C VAL A 34 2.44 -19.71 0.47
N LEU A 35 2.14 -20.30 1.63
CA LEU A 35 1.56 -21.63 1.71
C LEU A 35 0.14 -21.67 1.15
N ILE A 36 -0.65 -20.64 1.43
CA ILE A 36 -2.02 -20.48 0.90
C ILE A 36 -1.98 -20.31 -0.63
N LYS A 37 -1.13 -19.42 -1.15
CA LYS A 37 -0.96 -19.22 -2.60
C LYS A 37 -0.42 -20.47 -3.29
N GLY A 38 0.47 -21.22 -2.64
CA GLY A 38 0.97 -22.49 -3.16
C GLY A 38 -0.14 -23.54 -3.33
N ARG A 39 -1.12 -23.58 -2.42
CA ARG A 39 -2.32 -24.40 -2.60
C ARG A 39 -3.13 -23.96 -3.82
N ILE A 40 -3.32 -22.65 -4.02
CA ILE A 40 -4.06 -22.11 -5.18
C ILE A 40 -3.36 -22.50 -6.49
N PHE A 41 -2.03 -22.33 -6.56
CA PHE A 41 -1.21 -22.74 -7.70
C PHE A 41 -1.43 -24.23 -8.02
N SER A 42 -1.31 -25.08 -7.01
CA SER A 42 -1.45 -26.53 -7.12
C SER A 42 -2.86 -26.97 -7.50
N GLU A 43 -3.89 -26.30 -6.99
CA GLU A 43 -5.29 -26.53 -7.35
C GLU A 43 -5.48 -26.26 -8.85
N LEU A 44 -5.05 -25.10 -9.32
CA LEU A 44 -5.18 -24.68 -10.72
C LEU A 44 -4.41 -25.60 -11.66
N LEU A 45 -3.17 -25.94 -11.31
CA LEU A 45 -2.34 -26.82 -12.14
C LEU A 45 -2.92 -28.24 -12.24
N SER A 46 -3.44 -28.80 -11.15
CA SER A 46 -4.11 -30.12 -11.18
C SER A 46 -5.35 -30.15 -12.08
N LYS A 47 -6.12 -29.04 -12.13
CA LYS A 47 -7.26 -28.91 -13.07
C LYS A 47 -6.78 -28.85 -14.51
N ARG A 48 -5.71 -28.12 -14.79
CA ARG A 48 -5.14 -28.02 -16.15
C ARG A 48 -4.60 -29.36 -16.64
N ILE A 49 -3.99 -30.16 -15.77
CA ILE A 49 -3.54 -31.51 -16.12
C ILE A 49 -4.75 -32.34 -16.57
N ALA A 50 -5.83 -32.35 -15.79
CA ALA A 50 -7.07 -33.04 -16.16
C ALA A 50 -7.66 -32.53 -17.49
N GLU A 51 -7.63 -31.21 -17.76
CA GLU A 51 -8.01 -30.64 -19.06
C GLU A 51 -7.16 -31.15 -20.22
N LYS A 52 -5.83 -31.24 -20.04
CA LYS A 52 -4.90 -31.69 -21.08
C LYS A 52 -5.08 -33.16 -21.43
N ASP A 53 -5.38 -34.00 -20.44
CA ASP A 53 -5.70 -35.43 -20.63
C ASP A 53 -7.18 -35.69 -20.96
N LYS A 54 -7.99 -34.64 -21.17
CA LYS A 54 -9.42 -34.73 -21.52
C LYS A 54 -10.26 -35.46 -20.47
N LEU A 55 -9.80 -35.45 -19.21
CA LEU A 55 -10.50 -35.98 -18.04
C LEU A 55 -11.37 -34.87 -17.45
N TYR A 56 -12.42 -34.46 -18.17
CA TYR A 56 -13.24 -33.31 -17.76
C TYR A 56 -14.03 -33.56 -16.49
N ASP A 57 -14.45 -34.81 -16.24
CA ASP A 57 -15.28 -35.19 -15.09
C ASP A 57 -14.58 -34.96 -13.74
N ILE A 58 -13.24 -35.03 -13.72
CA ILE A 58 -12.47 -34.91 -12.48
C ILE A 58 -12.11 -33.47 -12.11
N GLN A 59 -12.38 -32.49 -12.98
CA GLN A 59 -12.04 -31.08 -12.76
C GLN A 59 -12.82 -30.47 -11.59
N TYR A 60 -14.04 -30.93 -11.38
CA TYR A 60 -14.94 -30.45 -10.32
C TYR A 60 -14.72 -31.15 -8.98
N LEU A 61 -13.89 -32.20 -8.95
CA LEU A 61 -13.56 -32.91 -7.72
C LEU A 61 -12.73 -32.03 -6.80
N LYS A 62 -12.71 -32.39 -5.51
CA LYS A 62 -11.73 -31.84 -4.57
C LYS A 62 -10.33 -32.21 -5.05
N GLN A 63 -9.35 -31.38 -4.75
CA GLN A 63 -7.97 -31.58 -5.17
C GLN A 63 -7.45 -33.00 -4.90
N VAL A 64 -7.70 -33.51 -3.69
CA VAL A 64 -7.24 -34.83 -3.26
C VAL A 64 -7.80 -35.95 -4.14
N ASP A 65 -9.10 -35.90 -4.43
CA ASP A 65 -9.78 -36.90 -5.25
C ASP A 65 -9.30 -36.79 -6.72
N ARG A 66 -9.08 -35.57 -7.22
CA ARG A 66 -8.51 -35.34 -8.55
C ARG A 66 -7.07 -35.88 -8.67
N ILE A 67 -6.22 -35.67 -7.67
CA ILE A 67 -4.84 -36.19 -7.66
C ILE A 67 -4.85 -37.72 -7.68
N GLN A 68 -5.72 -38.35 -6.86
CA GLN A 68 -5.85 -39.81 -6.80
C GLN A 68 -6.32 -40.40 -8.13
N GLU A 69 -7.32 -39.78 -8.78
CA GLU A 69 -7.79 -40.26 -10.08
C GLU A 69 -6.73 -40.08 -11.17
N LEU A 70 -6.02 -38.95 -11.19
CA LEU A 70 -4.89 -38.74 -12.10
C LEU A 70 -3.74 -39.74 -11.89
N GLU A 71 -3.46 -40.15 -10.65
CA GLU A 71 -2.48 -41.21 -10.37
C GLU A 71 -2.99 -42.59 -10.85
N LYS A 72 -4.27 -42.89 -10.62
CA LYS A 72 -4.90 -44.15 -11.01
C LYS A 72 -4.95 -44.33 -12.53
N GLU A 73 -5.25 -43.26 -13.27
CA GLU A 73 -5.23 -43.23 -14.73
C GLU A 73 -3.79 -43.22 -15.32
N GLY A 74 -2.76 -43.19 -14.46
CA GLY A 74 -1.36 -43.22 -14.88
C GLY A 74 -0.83 -41.90 -15.43
N VAL A 75 -1.61 -40.82 -15.35
CA VAL A 75 -1.19 -39.47 -15.75
C VAL A 75 -0.10 -38.94 -14.81
N LEU A 76 -0.31 -39.08 -13.49
CA LEU A 76 0.68 -38.72 -12.49
C LEU A 76 1.51 -39.92 -12.07
N SER A 77 2.83 -39.75 -12.06
CA SER A 77 3.69 -40.69 -11.35
C SER A 77 3.49 -40.56 -9.83
N LYS A 78 3.80 -41.62 -9.08
CA LYS A 78 3.74 -41.62 -7.61
C LYS A 78 4.55 -40.48 -6.98
N GLU A 79 5.64 -40.08 -7.62
CA GLU A 79 6.49 -39.01 -7.13
C GLU A 79 5.80 -37.65 -7.25
N ILE A 80 5.20 -37.36 -8.41
CA ILE A 80 4.50 -36.10 -8.64
C ILE A 80 3.21 -36.03 -7.81
N ALA A 81 2.47 -37.13 -7.68
CA ALA A 81 1.31 -37.20 -6.80
C ALA A 81 1.67 -36.88 -5.34
N ARG A 82 2.80 -37.40 -4.82
CA ARG A 82 3.31 -37.06 -3.48
C ARG A 82 3.71 -35.59 -3.33
N ALA A 83 4.26 -34.98 -4.38
CA ALA A 83 4.58 -33.56 -4.38
C ALA A 83 3.30 -32.71 -4.27
N PHE A 84 2.26 -33.06 -5.03
CA PHE A 84 0.93 -32.45 -4.93
C PHE A 84 0.34 -32.58 -3.52
N ASP A 85 0.38 -33.78 -2.93
CA ASP A 85 -0.12 -34.01 -1.58
C ASP A 85 0.65 -33.23 -0.52
N THR A 86 1.97 -33.09 -0.68
CA THR A 86 2.79 -32.26 0.21
C THR A 86 2.35 -30.81 0.18
N VAL A 87 2.12 -30.25 -1.01
CA VAL A 87 1.62 -28.88 -1.19
C VAL A 87 0.24 -28.73 -0.55
N ARG A 88 -0.67 -29.67 -0.83
CA ARG A 88 -2.03 -29.66 -0.26
C ARG A 88 -2.02 -29.71 1.26
N TYR A 89 -1.21 -30.59 1.86
CA TYR A 89 -1.08 -30.72 3.31
C TYR A 89 -0.58 -29.42 3.96
N LEU A 90 0.50 -28.85 3.43
CA LEU A 90 1.10 -27.62 3.95
C LEU A 90 0.13 -26.42 3.82
N GLY A 91 -0.51 -26.28 2.66
CA GLY A 91 -1.47 -25.19 2.41
C GLY A 91 -2.75 -25.30 3.25
N ASN A 92 -3.26 -26.51 3.46
CA ASN A 92 -4.41 -26.73 4.34
C ASN A 92 -4.06 -26.42 5.81
N LYS A 93 -2.90 -26.85 6.28
CA LYS A 93 -2.43 -26.53 7.63
C LYS A 93 -2.33 -25.02 7.84
N ALA A 94 -1.74 -24.30 6.88
CA ALA A 94 -1.60 -22.84 6.92
C ALA A 94 -2.92 -22.07 6.92
N ALA A 95 -4.00 -22.66 6.38
CA ALA A 95 -5.31 -22.04 6.34
C ALA A 95 -6.11 -22.20 7.65
N HIS A 96 -5.79 -23.23 8.44
CA HIS A 96 -6.50 -23.53 9.68
C HIS A 96 -5.73 -23.10 10.95
N GLU A 97 -4.40 -23.11 10.89
CA GLU A 97 -3.53 -22.88 12.04
C GLU A 97 -2.35 -21.98 11.67
N HIS A 98 -1.83 -21.24 12.65
CA HIS A 98 -0.55 -20.55 12.50
C HIS A 98 0.61 -21.56 12.54
N ILE A 99 1.57 -21.45 11.62
CA ILE A 99 2.69 -22.38 11.50
C ILE A 99 3.95 -21.75 12.12
N GLU A 100 4.38 -22.28 13.27
CA GLU A 100 5.60 -21.81 13.97
C GLU A 100 6.87 -21.88 13.08
N SER A 101 6.99 -22.90 12.21
CA SER A 101 8.08 -23.05 11.23
C SER A 101 7.68 -22.63 9.80
N GLY A 102 7.06 -21.45 9.68
CA GLY A 102 6.49 -20.96 8.42
C GLY A 102 7.49 -20.89 7.26
N VAL A 103 8.73 -20.42 7.50
CA VAL A 103 9.76 -20.26 6.45
C VAL A 103 10.26 -21.60 5.93
N GLU A 104 10.51 -22.58 6.81
CA GLU A 104 10.91 -23.93 6.39
C GLU A 104 9.80 -24.60 5.55
N SER A 105 8.57 -24.47 6.02
CA SER A 105 7.39 -24.95 5.30
C SER A 105 7.26 -24.27 3.93
N ALA A 106 7.52 -22.97 3.84
CA ALA A 106 7.52 -22.22 2.57
C ALA A 106 8.59 -22.72 1.59
N PHE A 107 9.80 -23.05 2.06
CA PHE A 107 10.83 -23.66 1.20
C PHE A 107 10.40 -25.04 0.69
N LYS A 108 9.81 -25.86 1.56
CA LYS A 108 9.28 -27.17 1.17
C LYS A 108 8.16 -27.02 0.14
N MET A 109 7.23 -26.10 0.36
CA MET A 109 6.16 -25.75 -0.58
C MET A 109 6.74 -25.35 -1.95
N HIS A 110 7.63 -24.35 -1.98
CA HIS A 110 8.21 -23.83 -3.21
C HIS A 110 8.96 -24.89 -4.02
N LYS A 111 9.72 -25.75 -3.34
CA LYS A 111 10.43 -26.87 -3.99
C LYS A 111 9.47 -27.87 -4.64
N ASN A 112 8.37 -28.22 -3.96
CA ASN A 112 7.39 -29.15 -4.53
C ASN A 112 6.61 -28.51 -5.69
N LEU A 113 6.25 -27.23 -5.60
CA LEU A 113 5.64 -26.50 -6.71
C LEU A 113 6.56 -26.48 -7.94
N PHE A 114 7.85 -26.22 -7.74
CA PHE A 114 8.83 -26.26 -8.82
C PHE A 114 8.90 -27.63 -9.49
N GLN A 115 8.96 -28.70 -8.69
CA GLN A 115 8.98 -30.06 -9.22
C GLN A 115 7.75 -30.37 -10.07
N ILE A 116 6.56 -30.01 -9.58
CA ILE A 116 5.30 -30.22 -10.31
C ILE A 116 5.27 -29.38 -11.59
N ALA A 117 5.69 -28.12 -11.54
CA ALA A 117 5.69 -27.21 -12.68
C ALA A 117 6.67 -27.62 -13.78
N VAL A 118 7.87 -28.09 -13.40
CA VAL A 118 8.85 -28.64 -14.35
C VAL A 118 8.29 -29.88 -15.02
N TRP A 119 7.78 -30.84 -14.24
CA TRP A 119 7.16 -32.05 -14.80
C TRP A 119 6.03 -31.71 -15.77
N PHE A 120 5.17 -30.74 -15.42
CA PHE A 120 4.10 -30.29 -16.31
C PHE A 120 4.64 -29.77 -17.65
N MET A 121 5.74 -29.01 -17.62
CA MET A 121 6.36 -28.49 -18.85
C MET A 121 7.08 -29.58 -19.64
N GLU A 122 7.65 -30.59 -18.99
CA GLU A 122 8.24 -31.75 -19.67
C GLU A 122 7.19 -32.59 -20.40
N VAL A 123 5.97 -32.68 -19.86
CA VAL A 123 4.89 -33.49 -20.45
C VAL A 123 4.06 -32.71 -21.45
N TYR A 124 3.72 -31.44 -21.17
CA TYR A 124 2.76 -30.65 -21.96
C TYR A 124 3.35 -29.38 -22.57
N GLY A 125 4.62 -29.08 -22.29
CA GLY A 125 5.30 -27.88 -22.77
C GLY A 125 5.85 -28.00 -24.19
N SER A 126 6.71 -27.05 -24.56
CA SER A 126 7.43 -27.09 -25.83
C SER A 126 8.44 -28.24 -25.86
N TYR A 127 8.65 -28.86 -27.03
CA TYR A 127 9.70 -29.85 -27.22
C TYR A 127 11.11 -29.29 -26.97
N GLU A 128 11.28 -27.98 -27.11
CA GLU A 128 12.54 -27.28 -26.85
C GLU A 128 12.70 -26.88 -25.38
N PHE A 129 11.75 -27.21 -24.51
CA PHE A 129 11.81 -26.86 -23.10
C PHE A 129 12.99 -27.57 -22.43
N VAL A 130 13.86 -26.76 -21.81
CA VAL A 130 14.94 -27.24 -20.95
C VAL A 130 14.63 -26.83 -19.53
N ALA A 131 14.44 -27.82 -18.66
CA ALA A 131 14.14 -27.60 -17.25
C ALA A 131 15.22 -26.70 -16.60
N PRO A 132 14.84 -25.55 -16.01
CA PRO A 132 15.80 -24.73 -15.30
C PRO A 132 16.30 -25.46 -14.05
N LYS A 133 17.48 -25.07 -13.55
CA LYS A 133 17.93 -25.54 -12.24
C LYS A 133 17.12 -24.85 -11.15
N TYR A 134 16.67 -25.63 -10.17
CA TYR A 134 15.98 -25.10 -9.00
C TYR A 134 16.83 -24.03 -8.30
N LYS A 135 16.22 -22.88 -8.01
CA LYS A 135 16.81 -21.81 -7.21
C LYS A 135 15.94 -21.58 -5.99
N HIS A 136 16.58 -21.41 -4.84
CA HIS A 136 15.88 -20.94 -3.67
C HIS A 136 15.40 -19.51 -3.90
N PRO A 137 14.17 -19.17 -3.48
CA PRO A 137 13.74 -17.77 -3.42
C PRO A 137 14.80 -16.97 -2.68
N GLN A 138 15.22 -15.85 -3.25
CA GLN A 138 16.20 -14.98 -2.61
C GLN A 138 15.46 -13.85 -1.90
N PRO A 139 15.90 -13.43 -0.71
CA PRO A 139 15.36 -12.23 -0.10
C PRO A 139 15.64 -11.08 -1.06
N LYS A 140 14.59 -10.34 -1.46
CA LYS A 140 14.80 -9.07 -2.15
C LYS A 140 15.63 -8.22 -1.22
N SER A 141 16.82 -7.81 -1.67
CA SER A 141 17.75 -7.01 -0.89
C SER A 141 16.97 -5.90 -0.19
N SER A 142 17.18 -5.79 1.13
CA SER A 142 16.57 -4.79 2.02
C SER A 142 16.57 -3.37 1.45
N VAL A 143 17.48 -3.06 0.53
CA VAL A 143 17.54 -1.85 -0.29
C VAL A 143 16.18 -1.44 -0.86
N HIS A 144 15.39 -2.35 -1.43
CA HIS A 144 14.10 -1.99 -2.04
C HIS A 144 12.99 -1.73 -1.02
N ILE A 145 13.12 -2.28 0.19
CA ILE A 145 12.21 -2.02 1.30
C ILE A 145 12.57 -0.66 1.92
N VAL A 146 13.87 -0.37 2.05
CA VAL A 146 14.38 0.92 2.52
C VAL A 146 13.99 2.03 1.55
N GLU A 147 14.21 1.89 0.24
CA GLU A 147 13.82 2.88 -0.77
C GLU A 147 12.31 3.18 -0.77
N LYS A 148 11.46 2.14 -0.68
CA LYS A 148 10.00 2.33 -0.59
C LYS A 148 9.55 2.93 0.73
N LEU A 149 10.27 2.66 1.82
CA LEU A 149 10.01 3.28 3.13
C LEU A 149 10.47 4.74 3.11
N GLU A 150 11.62 5.04 2.51
CA GLU A 150 12.14 6.39 2.31
C GLU A 150 11.19 7.24 1.46
N GLU A 151 10.68 6.73 0.34
CA GLU A 151 9.67 7.41 -0.49
C GLU A 151 8.36 7.70 0.28
N LYS A 152 7.90 6.75 1.11
CA LYS A 152 6.69 6.96 1.93
C LYS A 152 6.92 7.97 3.06
N ILE A 153 8.10 7.93 3.68
CA ILE A 153 8.47 8.87 4.75
C ILE A 153 8.64 10.27 4.16
N SER A 154 9.31 10.42 3.01
CA SER A 154 9.48 11.71 2.34
C SER A 154 8.15 12.30 1.92
N ALA A 155 7.27 11.51 1.29
CA ALA A 155 5.93 11.98 0.91
C ALA A 155 5.09 12.43 2.12
N SER A 156 5.14 11.69 3.23
CA SER A 156 4.43 12.08 4.45
C SER A 156 5.02 13.33 5.12
N LEU A 157 6.34 13.49 5.08
CA LEU A 157 7.02 14.68 5.60
C LEU A 157 6.71 15.91 4.75
N GLU A 158 6.71 15.79 3.43
CA GLU A 158 6.34 16.87 2.51
C GLU A 158 4.90 17.34 2.74
N GLU A 159 3.96 16.40 2.90
CA GLU A 159 2.58 16.73 3.22
C GLU A 159 2.45 17.46 4.56
N LYS A 160 3.13 16.96 5.62
CA LYS A 160 3.13 17.61 6.94
C LYS A 160 3.77 18.99 6.90
N ILE A 161 4.89 19.17 6.18
CA ILE A 161 5.54 20.47 6.02
C ILE A 161 4.61 21.44 5.29
N LYS A 162 3.93 21.00 4.23
CA LYS A 162 2.96 21.83 3.51
C LYS A 162 1.83 22.30 4.42
N VAL A 163 1.28 21.41 5.25
CA VAL A 163 0.24 21.73 6.23
C VAL A 163 0.77 22.72 7.28
N LEU A 164 1.99 22.51 7.81
CA LEU A 164 2.58 23.42 8.80
C LEU A 164 2.86 24.82 8.21
N ILE A 165 3.32 24.91 6.96
CA ILE A 165 3.49 26.18 6.25
C ILE A 165 2.15 26.89 6.07
N GLU A 166 1.09 26.15 5.75
CA GLU A 166 -0.26 26.71 5.57
C GLU A 166 -0.89 27.17 6.90
N ILE A 167 -0.60 26.47 8.00
CA ILE A 167 -1.01 26.89 9.36
C ILE A 167 -0.25 28.16 9.75
N ALA A 168 1.07 28.20 9.54
CA ALA A 168 1.90 29.35 9.90
C ALA A 168 1.55 30.61 9.09
N SER A 169 1.22 30.46 7.80
CA SER A 169 0.79 31.60 6.97
C SER A 169 -0.57 32.14 7.39
N LYS A 170 -1.54 31.26 7.75
CA LYS A 170 -2.84 31.68 8.28
C LYS A 170 -2.73 32.38 9.63
N GLN A 171 -1.88 31.89 10.53
CA GLN A 171 -1.64 32.52 11.84
C GLN A 171 -0.98 33.90 11.73
N ASN A 172 0.05 34.04 10.88
CA ASN A 172 0.69 35.35 10.67
C ASN A 172 -0.26 36.37 10.03
N THR A 173 -1.14 35.93 9.14
CA THR A 173 -2.12 36.83 8.51
C THR A 173 -3.20 37.25 9.51
N SER A 174 -3.72 36.33 10.32
CA SER A 174 -4.73 36.62 11.37
C SER A 174 -4.17 37.59 12.42
N ASN A 175 -2.96 37.32 12.93
CA ASN A 175 -2.32 38.16 13.94
C ASN A 175 -2.02 39.57 13.41
N GLN A 176 -1.55 39.71 12.17
CA GLN A 176 -1.33 41.03 11.56
C GLN A 176 -2.65 41.79 11.33
N THR A 177 -3.72 41.11 10.89
CA THR A 177 -5.03 41.76 10.76
C THR A 177 -5.62 42.18 12.09
N GLU A 178 -5.47 41.35 13.13
CA GLU A 178 -5.95 41.67 14.49
C GLU A 178 -5.19 42.88 15.06
N GLU A 179 -3.86 42.89 15.00
CA GLU A 179 -3.05 44.05 15.41
C GLU A 179 -3.39 45.32 14.62
N LEU A 180 -3.56 45.24 13.29
CA LEU A 180 -3.93 46.38 12.47
C LEU A 180 -5.33 46.91 12.79
N THR A 181 -6.29 46.02 13.12
CA THR A 181 -7.63 46.45 13.55
C THR A 181 -7.63 47.10 14.92
N GLU A 182 -6.83 46.60 15.87
CA GLU A 182 -6.69 47.21 17.19
C GLU A 182 -6.04 48.58 17.12
N ILE A 183 -4.98 48.73 16.31
CA ILE A 183 -4.32 50.02 16.08
C ILE A 183 -5.28 51.01 15.43
N ASN A 184 -6.00 50.61 14.38
CA ASN A 184 -6.93 51.50 13.69
C ASN A 184 -8.11 51.91 14.59
N ASN A 185 -8.61 51.01 15.44
CA ASN A 185 -9.67 51.34 16.41
C ASN A 185 -9.17 52.29 17.51
N ALA A 186 -7.93 52.12 17.98
CA ALA A 186 -7.31 53.03 18.93
C ALA A 186 -7.08 54.42 18.34
N GLU A 187 -6.62 54.51 17.08
CA GLU A 187 -6.46 55.78 16.37
C GLU A 187 -7.79 56.52 16.18
N ILE A 188 -8.87 55.81 15.83
CA ILE A 188 -10.22 56.39 15.72
C ILE A 188 -10.69 56.93 17.08
N ALA A 189 -10.48 56.18 18.17
CA ALA A 189 -10.88 56.62 19.52
C ALA A 189 -10.14 57.90 19.95
N VAL A 190 -8.84 57.98 19.68
CA VAL A 190 -8.03 59.18 19.97
C VAL A 190 -8.48 60.37 19.10
N GLY A 191 -8.83 60.15 17.83
CA GLY A 191 -9.35 61.20 16.95
C GLY A 191 -10.65 61.81 17.47
N LEU A 192 -11.59 60.97 17.92
CA LEU A 192 -12.86 61.41 18.50
C LEU A 192 -12.66 62.21 19.80
N GLU A 193 -11.73 61.79 20.68
CA GLU A 193 -11.42 62.54 21.91
C GLU A 193 -10.80 63.92 21.64
N ILE A 194 -10.03 64.05 20.55
CA ILE A 194 -9.43 65.33 20.14
C ILE A 194 -10.49 66.26 19.54
N GLU A 195 -11.40 65.74 18.72
CA GLU A 195 -12.52 66.51 18.17
C GLU A 195 -13.46 67.00 19.28
N ASP A 196 -13.76 66.15 20.27
CA ASP A 196 -14.58 66.54 21.43
C ASP A 196 -13.90 67.67 22.22
N LYS A 197 -12.59 67.59 22.48
CA LYS A 197 -11.86 68.67 23.20
C LYS A 197 -11.79 69.98 22.41
N GLN A 198 -11.57 69.92 21.09
CA GLN A 198 -11.54 71.12 20.26
C GLN A 198 -12.92 71.78 20.16
N SER A 199 -14.01 71.01 20.17
CA SER A 199 -15.37 71.55 20.18
C SER A 199 -15.67 72.31 21.48
N VAL A 200 -15.28 71.76 22.63
CA VAL A 200 -15.45 72.39 23.94
C VAL A 200 -14.62 73.67 24.07
N ASP A 201 -13.34 73.63 23.66
CA ASP A 201 -12.49 74.83 23.69
C ASP A 201 -13.04 75.93 22.77
N SER A 202 -13.57 75.59 21.60
CA SER A 202 -14.16 76.55 20.67
C SER A 202 -15.47 77.18 21.17
N GLU A 203 -16.28 76.43 21.92
CA GLU A 203 -17.49 76.94 22.57
C GLU A 203 -17.15 77.87 23.74
N GLU A 204 -16.14 77.54 24.55
CA GLU A 204 -15.66 78.40 25.63
C GLU A 204 -15.06 79.72 25.10
N GLU A 205 -14.29 79.66 24.01
CA GLU A 205 -13.71 80.86 23.36
C GLU A 205 -14.80 81.77 22.77
N ALA A 206 -15.80 81.18 22.10
CA ALA A 206 -16.96 81.92 21.56
C ALA A 206 -17.83 82.55 22.66
N GLU A 207 -17.98 81.89 23.82
CA GLU A 207 -18.70 82.43 24.97
C GLU A 207 -17.93 83.58 25.62
N ALA A 208 -16.59 83.46 25.74
CA ALA A 208 -15.72 84.51 26.25
C ALA A 208 -15.76 85.77 25.37
N GLU A 209 -15.72 85.63 24.04
CA GLU A 209 -15.86 86.76 23.10
C GLU A 209 -17.24 87.42 23.18
N ARG A 210 -18.32 86.64 23.34
CA ARG A 210 -19.67 87.19 23.56
C ARG A 210 -19.77 88.03 24.83
N ILE A 211 -19.13 87.59 25.92
CA ILE A 211 -19.10 88.32 27.20
C ILE A 211 -18.33 89.64 27.04
N ILE A 212 -17.18 89.63 26.36
CA ILE A 212 -16.39 90.84 26.09
C ILE A 212 -17.16 91.83 25.20
N SER A 213 -17.88 91.35 24.18
CA SER A 213 -18.70 92.19 23.29
C SER A 213 -19.89 92.87 24.00
N ARG A 214 -20.46 92.23 25.03
CA ARG A 214 -21.53 92.80 25.87
C ARG A 214 -21.02 93.89 26.82
N GLY A 215 -19.74 93.85 27.20
CA GLY A 215 -19.12 94.86 28.08
C GLY A 215 -18.94 96.24 27.43
N TYR A 216 -18.87 96.33 26.10
CA TYR A 216 -18.62 97.59 25.36
C TYR A 216 -19.88 98.34 24.90
N ARG A 217 -21.08 97.87 25.22
CA ARG A 217 -22.35 98.57 24.93
C ARG A 217 -23.12 98.88 26.22
N LYS A 218 -22.68 99.93 26.93
CA LYS A 218 -23.50 100.91 27.67
C LYS A 218 -22.60 101.73 28.61
N SER A 219 -21.95 102.75 28.03
CA SER A 219 -21.78 104.07 28.66
C SER A 219 -22.67 105.04 27.90
#